data_AF-A0A6N6JBT5-F1
#
_entry.id   AF-A0A6N6JBT5-F1
#
_cell.length_a   1.000
_cell.length_b   1.000
_cell.length_c   1.000
_cell.angle_alpha   90.00
_cell.angle_beta   90.00
_cell.angle_gamma   90.00
#
_symmetry.space_group_name_H-M   'P 1'
#
loop_
_entity.id
_entity.type
_entity.pdbx_description
1 polymer ?
#
loop_
_entity_poly.entity_id
_entity_poly.type
_entity_poly.pdbx_seq_one_letter_code
_entity_poly.pdbx_strand_id
1 'polypeptide(L)'
;MLKAAIRTCLCISVLAGCSSITPAGLGAAIRLDPVGTPPGDLTVAVSVPDALGLRDGDAEFRLAFVPDDPNAADPVNVTVPLNIREGTTGPRTAAADEAIYVLGFSAQNADLIAAAQDRIKALKDQQIAGNGQLSITVEGGCLKRSLDGRLPVSTWLRTDPEAGFVPLTRRVDLFDALPREERAQLEAKLVPC
;
A
#
# COMPACT_ATOMS: atom_id res chain seq x y z
N MET A 1 -37.37 -48.35 -8.22
CA MET A 1 -36.51 -47.99 -7.07
C MET A 1 -35.10 -47.76 -7.58
N LEU A 2 -34.67 -46.51 -7.79
CA LEU A 2 -33.27 -46.19 -8.12
C LEU A 2 -32.89 -44.92 -7.33
N LYS A 3 -31.92 -45.06 -6.43
CA LYS A 3 -31.51 -44.04 -5.45
C LYS A 3 -30.67 -42.95 -6.12
N ALA A 4 -31.04 -41.70 -5.90
CA ALA A 4 -30.26 -40.52 -6.28
C ALA A 4 -28.97 -40.43 -5.46
N ALA A 5 -27.82 -40.33 -6.14
CA ALA A 5 -26.54 -40.05 -5.52
C ALA A 5 -26.22 -38.55 -5.69
N ILE A 6 -26.51 -37.77 -4.65
CA ILE A 6 -26.11 -36.36 -4.55
C ILE A 6 -24.65 -36.35 -4.08
N ARG A 7 -23.73 -36.05 -5.01
CA ARG A 7 -22.32 -35.74 -4.71
C ARG A 7 -22.24 -34.27 -4.26
N THR A 8 -22.26 -34.05 -2.96
CA THR A 8 -21.92 -32.75 -2.36
C THR A 8 -20.43 -32.47 -2.56
N CYS A 9 -20.09 -31.65 -3.54
CA CYS A 9 -18.75 -31.11 -3.72
C CYS A 9 -18.58 -29.92 -2.76
N LEU A 10 -17.92 -30.17 -1.63
CA LEU A 10 -17.60 -29.17 -0.62
C LEU A 10 -16.39 -28.35 -1.09
N CYS A 11 -16.64 -27.23 -1.78
CA CYS A 11 -15.60 -26.24 -2.10
C CYS A 11 -15.21 -25.46 -0.84
N ILE A 12 -14.19 -25.92 -0.12
CA ILE A 12 -13.52 -25.13 0.94
C ILE A 12 -12.54 -24.18 0.23
N SER A 13 -13.01 -22.99 -0.12
CA SER A 13 -12.15 -21.91 -0.60
C SER A 13 -11.43 -21.28 0.59
N VAL A 14 -10.11 -21.48 0.65
CA VAL A 14 -9.25 -21.03 1.75
C VAL A 14 -9.08 -19.50 1.71
N LEU A 15 -9.66 -18.78 2.68
CA LEU A 15 -9.47 -17.34 2.94
C LEU A 15 -8.14 -17.03 3.67
N ALA A 16 -7.00 -17.60 3.26
CA ALA A 16 -5.74 -17.44 3.99
C ALA A 16 -5.06 -16.05 3.85
N GLY A 17 -5.58 -15.14 3.01
CA GLY A 17 -4.90 -13.88 2.67
C GLY A 17 -5.17 -12.68 3.59
N CYS A 18 -6.18 -12.70 4.45
CA CYS A 18 -6.59 -11.51 5.21
C CYS A 18 -5.94 -11.39 6.62
N SER A 19 -5.03 -12.29 6.98
CA SER A 19 -4.52 -12.40 8.36
C SER A 19 -3.55 -11.30 8.80
N SER A 20 -2.98 -10.53 7.85
CA SER A 20 -1.99 -9.48 8.11
C SER A 20 -2.59 -8.10 8.39
N ILE A 21 -3.86 -7.87 8.02
CA ILE A 21 -4.57 -6.60 8.21
C ILE A 21 -5.04 -6.50 9.67
N THR A 22 -4.79 -5.37 10.33
CA THR A 22 -5.36 -5.13 11.66
C THR A 22 -6.85 -4.80 11.56
N PRO A 23 -7.69 -5.15 12.56
CA PRO A 23 -9.08 -4.67 12.58
C PRO A 23 -9.19 -3.14 12.49
N ALA A 24 -8.26 -2.42 13.13
CA ALA A 24 -8.16 -0.97 13.02
C ALA A 24 -7.82 -0.52 11.58
N GLY A 25 -6.89 -1.21 10.92
CA GLY A 25 -6.48 -0.98 9.54
C GLY A 25 -7.59 -1.26 8.54
N LEU A 26 -8.41 -2.29 8.77
CA LEU A 26 -9.61 -2.51 7.95
C LEU A 26 -10.62 -1.37 8.11
N GLY A 27 -10.86 -0.92 9.35
CA GLY A 27 -11.72 0.24 9.61
C GLY A 27 -11.20 1.52 8.97
N ALA A 28 -9.88 1.73 9.02
CA ALA A 28 -9.20 2.85 8.38
C ALA A 28 -9.32 2.77 6.85
N ALA A 29 -9.11 1.59 6.28
CA ALA A 29 -9.21 1.36 4.83
C ALA A 29 -10.65 1.56 4.31
N ILE A 30 -11.67 1.15 5.07
CA ILE A 30 -13.08 1.39 4.71
C ILE A 30 -13.42 2.88 4.74
N ARG A 31 -12.81 3.63 5.66
CA ARG A 31 -13.01 5.08 5.80
C ARG A 31 -12.08 5.90 4.91
N LEU A 32 -11.13 5.24 4.24
CA LEU A 32 -10.24 5.91 3.33
C LEU A 32 -11.06 6.38 2.13
N ASP A 33 -11.19 7.68 1.99
CA ASP A 33 -11.69 8.31 0.78
C ASP A 33 -10.50 8.88 -0.01
N PRO A 34 -9.85 8.06 -0.85
CA PRO A 34 -8.67 8.50 -1.59
C PRO A 34 -9.02 9.49 -2.70
N VAL A 35 -10.30 9.69 -3.01
CA VAL A 35 -10.75 10.67 -4.00
C VAL A 35 -11.05 12.02 -3.34
N GLY A 36 -11.61 12.01 -2.13
CA GLY A 36 -11.89 13.21 -1.35
C GLY A 36 -10.73 13.74 -0.50
N THR A 37 -9.74 12.90 -0.15
CA THR A 37 -8.60 13.31 0.68
C THR A 37 -7.60 14.16 -0.12
N PRO A 38 -7.25 15.39 0.31
CA PRO A 38 -6.19 16.16 -0.34
C PRO A 38 -4.87 15.38 -0.37
N PRO A 39 -4.14 15.35 -1.50
CA PRO A 39 -2.92 14.54 -1.59
C PRO A 39 -1.86 14.92 -0.55
N GLY A 40 -1.75 16.21 -0.19
CA GLY A 40 -0.83 16.69 0.84
C GLY A 40 -1.11 16.16 2.24
N ASP A 41 -2.34 15.73 2.52
CA ASP A 41 -2.75 15.19 3.81
C ASP A 41 -2.52 13.67 3.90
N LEU A 42 -2.33 13.01 2.75
CA LEU A 42 -2.04 11.60 2.66
C LEU A 42 -0.55 11.33 2.90
N THR A 43 -0.24 10.77 4.06
CA THR A 43 1.11 10.36 4.46
C THR A 43 1.12 8.88 4.79
N VAL A 44 2.13 8.16 4.29
CA VAL A 44 2.37 6.76 4.65
C VAL A 44 3.60 6.70 5.53
N ALA A 45 3.59 5.84 6.55
CA ALA A 45 4.81 5.49 7.23
C ALA A 45 5.08 4.00 7.06
N VAL A 46 6.33 3.64 6.87
CA VAL A 46 6.81 2.26 6.82
C VAL A 46 7.92 2.09 7.84
N SER A 47 7.89 1.01 8.59
CA SER A 47 9.02 0.58 9.39
C SER A 47 9.69 -0.62 8.75
N VAL A 48 11.01 -0.59 8.74
CA VAL A 48 11.88 -1.62 8.17
C VAL A 48 13.08 -1.81 9.10
N PRO A 49 13.87 -2.90 8.98
CA PRO A 49 15.15 -2.99 9.66
C PRO A 49 16.02 -1.75 9.37
N ASP A 50 16.72 -1.24 10.38
CA ASP A 50 17.71 -0.16 10.22
C ASP A 50 18.88 -0.53 9.30
N ALA A 51 19.00 -1.81 8.94
CA ALA A 51 19.88 -2.31 7.90
C ALA A 51 19.47 -1.89 6.48
N LEU A 52 18.21 -1.49 6.27
CA LEU A 52 17.71 -0.98 5.01
C LEU A 52 17.69 0.54 4.99
N GLY A 53 18.14 1.11 3.88
CA GLY A 53 17.98 2.52 3.55
C GLY A 53 16.95 2.67 2.44
N LEU A 54 15.99 3.57 2.64
CA LEU A 54 15.05 4.01 1.61
C LEU A 54 15.36 5.46 1.23
N ARG A 55 15.23 5.78 -0.06
CA ARG A 55 15.44 7.12 -0.64
C ARG A 55 14.30 7.50 -1.58
N ASP A 56 14.24 8.78 -1.94
CA ASP A 56 13.29 9.28 -2.94
C ASP A 56 13.30 8.42 -4.20
N GLY A 57 12.10 8.03 -4.65
CA GLY A 57 11.91 7.17 -5.82
C GLY A 57 11.94 5.66 -5.53
N ASP A 58 12.30 5.20 -4.34
CA ASP A 58 12.19 3.78 -3.97
C ASP A 58 10.75 3.32 -3.72
N ALA A 59 9.82 4.27 -3.63
CA ALA A 59 8.41 4.01 -3.44
C ALA A 59 7.56 4.85 -4.39
N GLU A 60 6.44 4.29 -4.80
CA GLU A 60 5.47 4.91 -5.69
C GLU A 60 4.05 4.80 -5.14
N PHE A 61 3.23 5.77 -5.51
CA PHE A 61 1.80 5.80 -5.25
C PHE A 61 1.06 5.74 -6.58
N ARG A 62 0.05 4.88 -6.64
CA ARG A 62 -0.80 4.73 -7.81
C ARG A 62 -2.27 4.94 -7.43
N LEU A 63 -2.94 5.78 -8.20
CA LEU A 63 -4.39 5.98 -8.18
C LEU A 63 -4.96 5.63 -9.54
N ALA A 64 -5.93 4.73 -9.57
CA ALA A 64 -6.62 4.33 -10.78
C ALA A 64 -8.14 4.23 -10.60
N PHE A 65 -8.86 4.44 -11.70
CA PHE A 65 -10.29 4.20 -11.82
C PHE A 65 -10.56 3.62 -13.21
N VAL A 66 -11.21 2.46 -13.23
CA VAL A 66 -11.56 1.75 -14.46
C VAL A 66 -13.09 1.69 -14.55
N PRO A 67 -13.71 2.38 -15.53
CA PRO A 67 -15.15 2.26 -15.77
C PRO A 67 -15.57 0.82 -16.04
N ASP A 68 -16.78 0.45 -15.61
CA ASP A 68 -17.31 -0.90 -15.85
C ASP A 68 -17.65 -1.13 -17.33
N ASP A 69 -18.13 -0.08 -18.01
CA ASP A 69 -18.27 -0.05 -19.46
C ASP A 69 -17.08 0.71 -20.09
N PRO A 70 -16.18 0.03 -20.84
CA PRO A 70 -15.02 0.67 -21.44
C PRO A 70 -15.37 1.71 -22.53
N ASN A 71 -16.64 1.76 -22.98
CA ASN A 71 -17.09 2.77 -23.95
C ASN A 71 -17.68 4.02 -23.27
N ALA A 72 -17.93 3.99 -21.95
CA ALA A 72 -18.53 5.11 -21.24
C ALA A 72 -17.54 6.24 -20.97
N ALA A 73 -16.26 5.91 -20.71
CA ALA A 73 -15.19 6.87 -20.53
C ALA A 73 -13.80 6.21 -20.57
N ASP A 74 -12.76 7.03 -20.78
CA ASP A 74 -11.37 6.60 -20.64
C ASP A 74 -11.00 6.36 -19.17
N PRO A 75 -10.21 5.32 -18.86
CA PRO A 75 -9.75 5.05 -17.50
C PRO A 75 -8.82 6.16 -16.99
N VAL A 76 -8.81 6.34 -15.68
CA VAL A 76 -7.83 7.17 -14.98
C VAL A 76 -6.77 6.25 -14.40
N ASN A 77 -5.49 6.53 -14.66
CA ASN A 77 -4.39 5.76 -14.09
C ASN A 77 -3.16 6.66 -13.97
N VAL A 78 -2.81 7.04 -12.74
CA VAL A 78 -1.66 7.89 -12.44
C VAL A 78 -0.79 7.21 -11.39
N THR A 79 0.49 7.10 -11.70
CA THR A 79 1.54 6.63 -10.79
C THR A 79 2.55 7.74 -10.61
N VAL A 80 2.93 8.04 -9.37
CA VAL A 80 3.93 9.06 -9.03
C VAL A 80 4.90 8.54 -7.98
N PRO A 81 6.18 8.92 -8.03
CA PRO A 81 7.12 8.59 -6.97
C PRO A 81 6.79 9.36 -5.68
N LEU A 82 7.11 8.76 -4.55
CA LEU A 82 7.00 9.36 -3.22
C LEU A 82 8.35 9.90 -2.76
N ASN A 83 8.30 11.05 -2.09
CA ASN A 83 9.42 11.57 -1.32
C ASN A 83 9.49 10.79 -0.01
N ILE A 84 10.69 10.38 0.38
CA ILE A 84 10.96 9.55 1.54
C ILE A 84 11.84 10.32 2.51
N ARG A 85 11.40 10.41 3.76
CA ARG A 85 12.16 11.01 4.85
C ARG A 85 12.28 10.02 6.00
N GLU A 86 13.49 9.79 6.48
CA GLU A 86 13.68 9.07 7.74
C GLU A 86 13.16 9.96 8.88
N GLY A 87 12.18 9.48 9.63
CA GLY A 87 11.34 10.33 10.48
C GLY A 87 11.58 10.15 11.98
N THR A 88 11.65 11.27 12.70
CA THR A 88 11.43 11.32 14.16
C THR A 88 9.95 11.58 14.53
N THR A 89 9.16 12.08 13.57
CA THR A 89 7.72 12.39 13.68
C THR A 89 6.84 11.29 13.08
N GLY A 90 7.25 10.03 13.28
CA GLY A 90 6.54 8.87 12.78
C GLY A 90 5.34 8.46 13.64
N PRO A 91 4.67 7.35 13.29
CA PRO A 91 3.58 6.75 14.07
C PRO A 91 3.97 6.40 15.52
N ARG A 92 5.27 6.24 15.77
CA ARG A 92 5.90 5.98 17.07
C ARG A 92 7.40 6.21 16.97
N THR A 93 8.09 6.12 18.10
CA THR A 93 9.55 6.04 18.13
C THR A 93 10.03 4.72 17.52
N ALA A 94 11.08 4.80 16.70
CA ALA A 94 11.78 3.64 16.16
C ALA A 94 12.48 2.85 17.27
N ALA A 95 12.49 1.52 17.14
CA ALA A 95 13.35 0.66 17.96
C ALA A 95 14.82 0.76 17.51
N ALA A 96 15.75 0.24 18.31
CA ALA A 96 17.19 0.36 18.02
C ALA A 96 17.63 -0.34 16.71
N ASP A 97 16.90 -1.36 16.28
CA ASP A 97 17.13 -2.19 15.08
C ASP A 97 16.15 -1.86 13.94
N GLU A 98 15.51 -0.69 14.00
CA GLU A 98 14.44 -0.31 13.11
C GLU A 98 14.62 1.13 12.61
N ALA A 99 14.34 1.34 11.32
CA ALA A 99 14.16 2.66 10.74
C ALA A 99 12.69 2.87 10.40
N ILE A 100 12.18 4.07 10.67
CA ILE A 100 10.84 4.48 10.24
C ILE A 100 10.98 5.56 9.19
N TYR A 101 10.46 5.28 8.00
CA TYR A 101 10.40 6.19 6.88
C TYR A 101 8.99 6.74 6.73
N VAL A 102 8.89 8.04 6.51
CA VAL A 102 7.65 8.76 6.22
C VAL A 102 7.67 9.15 4.76
N LEU A 103 6.64 8.71 4.04
CA LEU A 103 6.46 8.87 2.61
C LEU A 103 5.33 9.86 2.35
N GLY A 104 5.57 10.80 1.44
CA GLY A 104 4.59 11.77 1.00
C GLY A 104 4.88 12.25 -0.42
N PHE A 105 4.05 13.13 -0.94
CA PHE A 105 4.21 13.65 -2.29
C PHE A 105 5.17 14.84 -2.33
N SER A 106 5.86 15.01 -3.46
CA SER A 106 6.35 16.34 -3.85
C SER A 106 5.15 17.23 -4.21
N ALA A 107 5.33 18.56 -4.22
CA ALA A 107 4.25 19.46 -4.62
C ALA A 107 3.74 19.15 -6.05
N GLN A 108 4.67 18.91 -6.99
CA GLN A 108 4.33 18.55 -8.36
C GLN A 108 3.54 17.23 -8.44
N ASN A 109 3.94 16.20 -7.68
CA ASN A 109 3.24 14.92 -7.69
C ASN A 109 1.89 15.01 -6.99
N ALA A 110 1.75 15.85 -5.96
CA ALA A 110 0.47 16.13 -5.33
C ALA A 110 -0.52 16.75 -6.34
N ASP A 111 -0.07 17.69 -7.18
CA ASP A 111 -0.90 18.29 -8.22
C ASP A 111 -1.38 17.25 -9.26
N LEU A 112 -0.49 16.32 -9.67
CA LEU A 112 -0.87 15.24 -10.58
C LEU A 112 -1.94 14.32 -9.99
N ILE A 113 -1.82 13.98 -8.70
CA ILE A 113 -2.82 13.16 -8.02
C ILE A 113 -4.13 13.94 -7.83
N ALA A 114 -4.07 15.23 -7.47
CA ALA A 114 -5.27 16.07 -7.35
C ALA A 114 -6.05 16.13 -8.68
N ALA A 115 -5.35 16.33 -9.79
CA ALA A 115 -5.97 16.30 -11.12
C ALA A 115 -6.62 14.95 -11.45
N ALA A 116 -5.98 13.83 -11.06
CA ALA A 116 -6.56 12.50 -11.21
C ALA A 116 -7.82 12.31 -10.35
N GLN A 117 -7.78 12.77 -9.09
CA GLN A 117 -8.94 12.75 -8.19
C GLN A 117 -10.11 13.53 -8.78
N ASP A 118 -9.86 14.73 -9.31
CA ASP A 118 -10.92 15.58 -9.89
C ASP A 118 -11.52 14.95 -11.14
N ARG A 119 -10.71 14.31 -11.98
CA ARG A 119 -11.22 13.52 -13.11
C ARG A 119 -12.10 12.37 -12.64
N ILE A 120 -11.71 11.65 -11.58
CA ILE A 120 -12.51 10.56 -11.00
C ILE A 120 -13.82 11.11 -10.42
N LYS A 121 -13.81 12.26 -9.72
CA LYS A 121 -15.02 12.91 -9.21
C LYS A 121 -15.98 13.25 -10.36
N ALA A 122 -15.47 13.87 -11.42
CA ALA A 122 -16.27 14.22 -12.60
C ALA A 122 -16.93 13.00 -13.26
N LEU A 123 -16.25 11.84 -13.30
CA LEU A 123 -16.84 10.59 -13.79
C LEU A 123 -17.95 10.08 -12.85
N LYS A 124 -17.73 10.14 -11.54
CA LYS A 124 -18.74 9.77 -10.53
C LYS A 124 -19.97 10.68 -10.56
N ASP A 125 -19.78 11.98 -10.77
CA ASP A 125 -20.87 12.96 -10.90
C ASP A 125 -21.74 12.69 -12.14
N GLN A 126 -21.15 12.12 -13.19
CA GLN A 126 -21.86 11.61 -14.38
C GLN A 126 -22.47 10.22 -14.17
N GLN A 127 -22.45 9.70 -12.94
CA GLN A 127 -22.95 8.38 -12.58
C GLN A 127 -22.26 7.22 -13.34
N ILE A 128 -21.02 7.43 -13.80
CA ILE A 128 -20.23 6.37 -14.42
C ILE A 128 -19.73 5.41 -13.32
N ALA A 129 -20.25 4.19 -13.36
CA ALA A 129 -19.82 3.11 -12.48
C ALA A 129 -18.44 2.59 -12.89
N GLY A 130 -17.66 2.14 -11.91
CA GLY A 130 -16.32 1.62 -12.12
C GLY A 130 -15.61 1.25 -10.84
N ASN A 131 -14.44 0.65 -11.00
CA ASN A 131 -13.62 0.14 -9.92
C ASN A 131 -12.45 1.10 -9.66
N GLY A 132 -12.35 1.60 -8.42
CA GLY A 132 -11.22 2.39 -7.96
C GLY A 132 -10.12 1.50 -7.40
N GLN A 133 -8.87 1.85 -7.66
CA GLN A 133 -7.69 1.21 -7.08
C GLN A 133 -6.74 2.26 -6.52
N LEU A 134 -6.25 2.01 -5.32
CA LEU A 134 -5.14 2.72 -4.71
C LEU A 134 -4.09 1.69 -4.33
N SER A 135 -2.83 1.95 -4.68
CA SER A 135 -1.72 1.14 -4.20
C SER A 135 -0.52 2.02 -3.87
N ILE A 136 0.21 1.63 -2.83
CA ILE A 136 1.55 2.14 -2.52
C ILE A 136 2.49 0.97 -2.67
N THR A 137 3.51 1.12 -3.48
CA THR A 137 4.51 0.07 -3.74
C THR A 137 5.87 0.59 -3.29
N VAL A 138 6.62 -0.24 -2.57
CA VAL A 138 8.04 0.00 -2.28
C VAL A 138 8.83 -1.01 -3.10
N GLU A 139 9.48 -0.54 -4.16
CA GLU A 139 10.21 -1.39 -5.11
C GLU A 139 11.72 -1.28 -4.99
N GLY A 140 12.19 -0.19 -4.38
CA GLY A 140 13.59 0.11 -4.19
C GLY A 140 14.09 -0.14 -2.77
N GLY A 141 15.15 0.58 -2.43
CA GLY A 141 15.89 0.43 -1.18
C GLY A 141 17.24 -0.24 -1.38
N CYS A 142 18.12 -0.03 -0.41
CA CYS A 142 19.46 -0.59 -0.42
C CYS A 142 19.86 -1.10 0.97
N LEU A 143 20.83 -2.01 1.02
CA LEU A 143 21.40 -2.54 2.24
C LEU A 143 22.51 -1.61 2.74
N LYS A 144 22.28 -0.95 3.87
CA LYS A 144 23.33 -0.27 4.64
C LYS A 144 24.26 -1.29 5.31
N ARG A 145 23.73 -2.48 5.62
CA ARG A 145 24.44 -3.64 6.16
C ARG A 145 23.63 -4.91 5.88
N SER A 146 24.24 -6.07 6.07
CA SER A 146 23.54 -7.35 5.91
C SER A 146 22.34 -7.48 6.84
N LEU A 147 21.26 -8.08 6.33
CA LEU A 147 20.10 -8.49 7.11
C LEU A 147 20.41 -9.76 7.92
N ASP A 148 19.74 -9.93 9.05
CA ASP A 148 19.81 -11.12 9.92
C ASP A 148 18.91 -12.27 9.42
N GLY A 149 18.62 -12.30 8.11
CA GLY A 149 17.73 -13.27 7.48
C GLY A 149 16.24 -12.97 7.64
N ARG A 150 15.88 -11.80 8.19
CA ARG A 150 14.51 -11.35 8.42
C ARG A 150 14.23 -10.00 7.78
N LEU A 151 12.97 -9.77 7.40
CA LEU A 151 12.51 -8.49 6.88
C LEU A 151 11.19 -8.06 7.54
N PRO A 152 11.20 -7.73 8.84
CA PRO A 152 10.03 -7.24 9.54
C PRO A 152 9.61 -5.86 8.99
N VAL A 153 8.36 -5.76 8.54
CA VAL A 153 7.76 -4.53 8.03
C VAL A 153 6.44 -4.24 8.73
N SER A 154 6.19 -2.97 9.01
CA SER A 154 4.88 -2.45 9.44
C SER A 154 4.54 -1.22 8.64
N THR A 155 3.26 -1.00 8.35
CA THR A 155 2.79 0.20 7.64
C THR A 155 1.70 0.93 8.38
N TRP A 156 1.71 2.26 8.24
CA TRP A 156 0.70 3.15 8.77
C TRP A 156 0.28 4.16 7.72
N LEU A 157 -0.93 4.70 7.89
CA LEU A 157 -1.49 5.72 7.03
C LEU A 157 -2.02 6.87 7.88
N ARG A 158 -1.83 8.08 7.39
CA ARG A 158 -2.45 9.30 7.90
C ARG A 158 -3.10 10.01 6.71
N THR A 159 -4.31 10.51 6.92
CA THR A 159 -5.13 11.20 5.91
C THR A 159 -5.59 12.58 6.37
N ASP A 160 -5.19 12.99 7.58
CA ASP A 160 -5.48 14.28 8.19
C ASP A 160 -4.20 14.65 8.96
N PRO A 161 -3.59 15.82 8.70
CA PRO A 161 -2.35 16.23 9.33
C PRO A 161 -2.45 16.39 10.86
N GLU A 162 -3.65 16.70 11.37
CA GLU A 162 -3.93 16.86 12.80
C GLU A 162 -4.26 15.52 13.48
N ALA A 163 -4.60 14.50 12.69
CA ALA A 163 -4.82 13.15 13.18
C ALA A 163 -3.51 12.36 13.33
N GLY A 164 -3.52 11.37 14.20
CA GLY A 164 -2.43 10.40 14.32
C GLY A 164 -2.39 9.42 13.15
N PHE A 165 -1.25 8.77 12.95
CA PHE A 165 -1.13 7.63 12.06
C PHE A 165 -1.96 6.44 12.54
N VAL A 166 -2.64 5.78 11.62
CA VAL A 166 -3.42 4.56 11.87
C VAL A 166 -2.67 3.36 11.29
N PRO A 167 -2.46 2.28 12.07
CA PRO A 167 -1.77 1.08 11.58
C PRO A 167 -2.60 0.38 10.50
N LEU A 168 -2.00 0.16 9.33
CA LEU A 168 -2.62 -0.60 8.24
C LEU A 168 -2.35 -2.09 8.41
N THR A 169 -1.06 -2.44 8.56
CA THR A 169 -0.61 -3.82 8.75
C THR A 169 -0.09 -4.03 10.16
N ARG A 170 -0.13 -5.28 10.60
CA ARG A 170 0.69 -5.72 11.74
C ARG A 170 2.15 -5.77 11.31
N ARG A 171 3.06 -5.82 12.28
CA ARG A 171 4.45 -6.19 12.01
C ARG A 171 4.47 -7.61 11.44
N VAL A 172 4.91 -7.75 10.20
CA VAL A 172 5.00 -9.02 9.47
C VAL A 172 6.42 -9.16 8.95
N ASP A 173 7.00 -10.35 9.05
CA ASP A 173 8.24 -10.65 8.32
C ASP A 173 7.91 -10.94 6.86
N LEU A 174 8.32 -10.04 5.95
CA LEU A 174 8.04 -10.19 4.52
C LEU A 174 8.69 -11.45 3.95
N PHE A 175 9.86 -11.87 4.46
CA PHE A 175 10.52 -13.07 3.97
C PHE A 175 9.80 -14.36 4.35
N ASP A 176 8.99 -14.33 5.42
CA ASP A 176 8.13 -15.46 5.80
C ASP A 176 6.76 -15.39 5.13
N ALA A 177 6.28 -14.19 4.80
CA ALA A 177 4.97 -13.98 4.18
C ALA A 177 4.97 -14.21 2.65
N LEU A 178 6.12 -14.03 1.99
CA LEU A 178 6.24 -14.17 0.55
C LEU A 178 6.49 -15.62 0.12
N PRO A 179 5.92 -16.06 -1.02
CA PRO A 179 6.35 -17.29 -1.69
C PRO A 179 7.86 -17.28 -1.98
N ARG A 180 8.48 -18.47 -2.03
CA ARG A 180 9.94 -18.62 -2.19
C ARG A 180 10.50 -17.87 -3.40
N GLU A 181 9.77 -17.86 -4.51
CA GLU A 181 10.19 -17.18 -5.74
C GLU A 181 10.18 -15.66 -5.57
N GLU A 182 9.09 -15.10 -5.06
CA GLU A 182 8.95 -13.65 -4.79
C GLU A 182 9.98 -13.18 -3.76
N ARG A 183 10.22 -13.98 -2.72
CA ARG A 183 11.30 -13.73 -1.76
C ARG A 183 12.66 -13.68 -2.45
N ALA A 184 13.01 -14.65 -3.28
CA ALA A 184 14.30 -14.68 -3.97
C ALA A 184 14.47 -13.48 -4.91
N GLN A 185 13.39 -13.07 -5.59
CA GLN A 185 13.38 -11.85 -6.41
C GLN A 185 13.60 -10.59 -5.56
N LEU A 186 12.95 -10.49 -4.40
CA LEU A 186 13.15 -9.37 -3.47
C LEU A 186 14.59 -9.34 -2.95
N GLU A 187 15.11 -10.48 -2.47
CA GLU A 187 16.49 -10.61 -2.01
C GLU A 187 17.51 -10.21 -3.10
N ALA A 188 17.26 -10.57 -4.36
CA ALA A 188 18.12 -10.20 -5.49
C ALA A 188 18.10 -8.69 -5.82
N LYS A 189 17.04 -7.97 -5.47
CA LYS A 189 16.94 -6.51 -5.64
C LYS A 189 17.63 -5.73 -4.53
N LEU A 190 17.86 -6.36 -3.37
CA LEU A 190 18.53 -5.74 -2.22
C LEU A 190 20.04 -5.66 -2.46
N VAL A 191 20.48 -4.55 -3.04
CA VAL A 191 21.89 -4.24 -3.29
C VAL A 191 22.46 -3.32 -2.21
N PRO A 192 23.79 -3.29 -1.99
CA PRO A 192 24.40 -2.32 -1.08
C PRO A 192 24.05 -0.87 -1.43
N CYS A 193 23.90 -0.04 -0.40
CA CYS A 193 24.00 1.42 -0.54
C CYS A 193 25.47 1.80 -0.83
#